data_AF-A0A2D8PR54-F1
#
_entry.id   AF-A0A2D8PR54-F1
#
_cell.length_a   1.000
_cell.length_b   1.000
_cell.length_c   1.000
_cell.angle_alpha   90.00
_cell.angle_beta   90.00
_cell.angle_gamma   90.00
#
_symmetry.space_group_name_H-M   'P 1'
#
loop_
_entity.id
_entity.type
_entity.pdbx_description
1 polymer ?
#
loop_
_entity_poly.entity_id
_entity_poly.type
_entity_poly.pdbx_seq_one_letter_code
_entity_poly.pdbx_strand_id
1 'polypeptide(L)'
;MTRSNSTRRANPNIIFFVALATVLPVVVQAQSGPDAARAYREANEPGLVRDFAELLSYPNWAFTPQIREAAIYIRDEMRAVGVDTELLEIEGASPLILGELRVPGATRTLGIYVHYDGQPVDIRNWTHNPFNPTLYTRAMEAGGEEISLPEDGEEVDPEWRIYARSAGDDKAPIAAILPVLRSFAESGITPTSNLIFMFDGEEEAGSRNLAQYMEMASDVLEEIDIWLFFDGPAHASGRPQLVYGVRGASGMEVTVYGAL
;
A
#
# COMPACT_ATOMS: atom_id res chain seq x y z
N MET A 1 51.97 -23.50 79.12
CA MET A 1 51.16 -24.57 78.50
C MET A 1 49.72 -24.43 78.99
N THR A 2 48.76 -24.67 78.08
CA THR A 2 47.31 -24.92 78.29
C THR A 2 46.36 -23.79 78.80
N ARG A 3 45.76 -23.11 77.81
CA ARG A 3 44.31 -22.93 77.46
C ARG A 3 43.22 -22.59 78.51
N SER A 4 42.47 -21.52 78.16
CA SER A 4 40.98 -21.44 77.98
C SER A 4 40.10 -20.77 79.05
N ASN A 5 39.44 -19.66 78.65
CA ASN A 5 37.97 -19.37 78.66
C ASN A 5 37.74 -17.83 78.68
N SER A 6 37.27 -17.19 77.59
CA SER A 6 35.88 -17.06 77.08
C SER A 6 34.97 -16.16 77.93
N THR A 7 34.61 -14.97 77.41
CA THR A 7 33.29 -14.33 77.60
C THR A 7 32.90 -13.44 76.40
N ARG A 8 31.58 -13.43 76.14
CA ARG A 8 30.81 -13.02 74.95
C ARG A 8 30.49 -11.52 74.88
N ARG A 9 30.21 -10.99 73.68
CA ARG A 9 29.15 -9.99 73.34
C ARG A 9 28.75 -10.18 71.86
N ALA A 10 27.55 -10.67 71.55
CA ALA A 10 26.27 -9.96 71.31
C ALA A 10 26.09 -9.53 69.82
N ASN A 11 25.22 -10.24 69.08
CA ASN A 11 24.77 -9.90 67.72
C ASN A 11 23.40 -9.23 67.77
N PRO A 12 23.11 -8.20 66.95
CA PRO A 12 21.76 -7.67 66.79
C PRO A 12 21.00 -8.40 65.67
N ASN A 13 19.70 -8.62 65.89
CA ASN A 13 18.75 -9.18 64.92
C ASN A 13 18.44 -8.15 63.82
N ILE A 14 18.61 -8.52 62.56
CA ILE A 14 18.09 -7.79 61.39
C ILE A 14 16.87 -8.56 60.87
N ILE A 15 15.69 -7.93 60.91
CA ILE A 15 14.46 -8.45 60.32
C ILE A 15 14.37 -7.91 58.89
N PHE A 16 14.37 -8.80 57.89
CA PHE A 16 14.18 -8.46 56.48
C PHE A 16 12.68 -8.52 56.15
N PHE A 17 12.08 -7.39 55.78
CA PHE A 17 10.76 -7.36 55.14
C PHE A 17 10.93 -7.62 53.64
N VAL A 18 10.45 -8.77 53.15
CA VAL A 18 10.35 -9.04 51.71
C VAL A 18 9.01 -8.48 51.24
N ALA A 19 9.04 -7.36 50.53
CA ALA A 19 7.89 -6.86 49.79
C ALA A 19 7.72 -7.70 48.51
N LEU A 20 6.68 -8.53 48.48
CA LEU A 20 6.32 -9.32 47.31
C LEU A 20 5.61 -8.40 46.31
N ALA A 21 6.34 -7.91 45.30
CA ALA A 21 5.76 -7.17 44.19
C ALA A 21 4.98 -8.14 43.29
N THR A 22 3.65 -8.10 43.39
CA THR A 22 2.75 -8.77 42.45
C THR A 22 2.83 -8.06 41.11
N VAL A 23 3.53 -8.66 40.14
CA VAL A 23 3.44 -8.28 38.73
C VAL A 23 2.10 -8.81 38.22
N LEU A 24 1.11 -7.93 38.07
CA LEU A 24 -0.11 -8.26 37.35
C LEU A 24 0.28 -8.47 35.87
N PRO A 25 -0.15 -9.57 35.22
CA PRO A 25 0.07 -9.72 33.80
C PRO A 25 -0.73 -8.62 33.09
N VAL A 26 -0.02 -7.75 32.37
CA VAL A 26 -0.64 -6.89 31.37
C VAL A 26 -1.20 -7.84 30.32
N VAL A 27 -2.53 -7.97 30.29
CA VAL A 27 -3.21 -8.65 29.18
C VAL A 27 -3.06 -7.73 27.99
N VAL A 28 -2.07 -8.01 27.15
CA VAL A 28 -1.97 -7.41 25.81
C VAL A 28 -3.17 -7.95 25.04
N GLN A 29 -4.22 -7.13 24.87
CA GLN A 29 -5.27 -7.47 23.91
C GLN A 29 -4.64 -7.51 22.52
N ALA A 30 -4.73 -8.65 21.84
CA ALA A 30 -4.34 -8.74 20.44
C ALA A 30 -5.22 -7.76 19.63
N GLN A 31 -4.61 -6.73 19.04
CA GLN A 31 -5.28 -5.76 18.19
C GLN A 31 -5.75 -6.44 16.90
N SER A 32 -6.95 -6.11 16.43
CA SER A 32 -7.43 -6.64 15.14
C SER A 32 -6.63 -6.01 13.98
N GLY A 33 -6.56 -6.69 12.84
CA GLY A 33 -5.91 -6.15 11.63
C GLY A 33 -6.43 -4.75 11.24
N PRO A 34 -7.76 -4.53 11.14
CA PRO A 34 -8.33 -3.21 10.86
C PRO A 34 -7.96 -2.15 11.89
N ASP A 35 -7.92 -2.49 13.17
CA ASP A 35 -7.55 -1.55 14.22
C ASP A 35 -6.07 -1.19 14.13
N ALA A 36 -5.20 -2.13 13.79
CA ALA A 36 -3.76 -1.89 13.60
C ALA A 36 -3.50 -1.00 12.40
N ALA A 37 -4.16 -1.26 11.27
CA ALA A 37 -4.06 -0.41 10.08
C ALA A 37 -4.57 1.02 10.36
N ARG A 38 -5.66 1.17 11.13
CA ARG A 38 -6.18 2.48 11.54
C ARG A 38 -5.20 3.24 12.42
N ALA A 39 -4.67 2.59 13.45
CA ALA A 39 -3.70 3.18 14.35
C ALA A 39 -2.40 3.57 13.62
N TYR A 40 -1.94 2.72 12.70
CA TYR A 40 -0.78 3.03 11.85
C TYR A 40 -1.02 4.25 10.97
N ARG A 41 -2.18 4.32 10.30
CA ARG A 41 -2.56 5.49 9.51
C ARG A 41 -2.53 6.76 10.36
N GLU A 42 -3.24 6.78 11.50
CA GLU A 42 -3.34 7.93 12.40
C GLU A 42 -1.98 8.40 12.93
N ALA A 43 -1.04 7.46 13.16
CA ALA A 43 0.29 7.79 13.64
C ALA A 43 1.23 8.32 12.54
N ASN A 44 0.92 8.08 11.25
CA ASN A 44 1.84 8.32 10.14
C ASN A 44 1.27 9.20 9.01
N GLU A 45 0.11 9.84 9.19
CA GLU A 45 -0.61 10.53 8.09
C GLU A 45 0.27 11.46 7.24
N PRO A 46 1.12 12.34 7.83
CA PRO A 46 1.99 13.20 7.02
C PRO A 46 2.97 12.41 6.13
N GLY A 47 3.57 11.37 6.68
CA GLY A 47 4.44 10.46 5.96
C GLY A 47 3.72 9.76 4.81
N LEU A 48 2.50 9.26 5.06
CA LEU A 48 1.70 8.58 4.04
C LEU A 48 1.31 9.50 2.87
N VAL A 49 1.05 10.78 3.14
CA VAL A 49 0.81 11.78 2.08
C VAL A 49 2.07 12.01 1.24
N ARG A 50 3.25 12.06 1.88
CA ARG A 50 4.53 12.20 1.17
C ARG A 50 4.89 10.94 0.38
N ASP A 51 4.66 9.75 0.92
CA ASP A 51 4.88 8.48 0.22
C ASP A 51 3.97 8.39 -1.02
N PHE A 52 2.71 8.83 -0.89
CA PHE A 52 1.81 8.89 -2.04
C PHE A 52 2.28 9.90 -3.09
N ALA A 53 2.75 11.07 -2.67
CA ALA A 53 3.35 12.05 -3.58
C ALA A 53 4.57 11.47 -4.30
N GLU A 54 5.47 10.76 -3.59
CA GLU A 54 6.62 10.09 -4.20
C GLU A 54 6.18 9.09 -5.28
N LEU A 55 5.23 8.20 -4.97
CA LEU A 55 4.67 7.25 -5.94
C LEU A 55 4.08 7.96 -7.17
N LEU A 56 3.42 9.10 -6.98
CA LEU A 56 2.81 9.89 -8.05
C LEU A 56 3.84 10.62 -8.93
N SER A 57 5.05 10.84 -8.43
CA SER A 57 6.12 11.53 -9.18
C SER A 57 6.67 10.69 -10.34
N TYR A 58 6.51 9.37 -10.31
CA TYR A 58 6.96 8.47 -11.37
C TYR A 58 6.03 8.53 -12.60
N PRO A 59 6.54 8.97 -13.79
CA PRO A 59 5.78 8.89 -15.02
C PRO A 59 5.49 7.43 -15.41
N ASN A 60 4.23 7.16 -15.76
CA ASN A 60 3.71 5.80 -15.81
C ASN A 60 2.88 5.51 -17.08
N TRP A 61 3.28 6.02 -18.25
CA TRP A 61 2.63 5.62 -19.49
C TRP A 61 3.07 4.23 -19.92
N ALA A 62 2.12 3.38 -20.28
CA ALA A 62 2.40 2.06 -20.80
C ALA A 62 3.39 2.11 -21.98
N PHE A 63 4.25 1.11 -22.07
CA PHE A 63 5.27 0.94 -23.13
C PHE A 63 6.36 2.03 -23.18
N THR A 64 6.47 2.88 -22.15
CA THR A 64 7.56 3.86 -22.03
C THR A 64 8.67 3.36 -21.12
N PRO A 65 9.93 3.77 -21.31
CA PRO A 65 11.01 3.38 -20.39
C PRO A 65 10.75 3.78 -18.92
N GLN A 66 10.03 4.88 -18.70
CA GLN A 66 9.78 5.45 -17.36
C GLN A 66 8.88 4.57 -16.49
N ILE A 67 7.94 3.84 -17.10
CA ILE A 67 7.00 2.97 -16.35
C ILE A 67 7.73 1.90 -15.54
N ARG A 68 8.91 1.48 -16.02
CA ARG A 68 9.76 0.51 -15.33
C ARG A 68 10.23 1.02 -13.98
N GLU A 69 10.53 2.31 -13.85
CA GLU A 69 10.97 2.90 -12.59
C GLU A 69 9.82 2.90 -11.56
N ALA A 70 8.59 3.18 -11.99
CA ALA A 70 7.41 3.04 -11.14
C ALA A 70 7.23 1.58 -10.68
N ALA A 71 7.39 0.62 -11.60
CA ALA A 71 7.28 -0.80 -11.29
C ALA A 71 8.36 -1.27 -10.30
N ILE A 72 9.60 -0.80 -10.46
CA ILE A 72 10.71 -1.10 -9.55
C ILE A 72 10.41 -0.53 -8.16
N TYR A 73 9.99 0.74 -8.08
CA TYR A 73 9.64 1.38 -6.82
C TYR A 73 8.57 0.58 -6.07
N ILE A 74 7.45 0.26 -6.72
CA ILE A 74 6.35 -0.49 -6.09
C ILE A 74 6.83 -1.88 -5.65
N ARG A 75 7.59 -2.59 -6.49
CA ARG A 75 8.13 -3.92 -6.17
C ARG A 75 9.07 -3.89 -4.96
N ASP A 76 9.90 -2.88 -4.84
CA ASP A 76 10.83 -2.73 -3.71
C ASP A 76 10.09 -2.35 -2.42
N GLU A 77 9.06 -1.49 -2.51
CA GLU A 77 8.16 -1.17 -1.40
C GLU A 77 7.41 -2.39 -0.88
N MET A 78 6.90 -3.24 -1.78
CA MET A 78 6.25 -4.50 -1.43
C MET A 78 7.21 -5.51 -0.78
N ARG A 79 8.43 -5.62 -1.30
CA ARG A 79 9.49 -6.45 -0.70
C ARG A 79 9.88 -5.99 0.68
N ALA A 80 9.96 -4.68 0.91
CA ALA A 80 10.32 -4.10 2.20
C ALA A 80 9.33 -4.50 3.32
N VAL A 81 8.09 -4.83 2.98
CA VAL A 81 7.04 -5.27 3.92
C VAL A 81 6.79 -6.78 3.88
N GLY A 82 7.69 -7.55 3.27
CA GLY A 82 7.68 -9.01 3.34
C GLY A 82 6.80 -9.70 2.29
N VAL A 83 6.40 -9.01 1.22
CA VAL A 83 5.77 -9.64 0.05
C VAL A 83 6.86 -10.11 -0.91
N ASP A 84 6.88 -11.40 -1.25
CA ASP A 84 7.79 -11.93 -2.27
C ASP A 84 7.34 -11.43 -3.64
N THR A 85 8.02 -10.42 -4.17
CA THR A 85 7.55 -9.67 -5.34
C THR A 85 8.56 -9.71 -6.45
N GLU A 86 8.12 -9.93 -7.69
CA GLU A 86 8.93 -9.87 -8.90
C GLU A 86 8.28 -9.02 -10.00
N LEU A 87 9.07 -8.71 -11.02
CA LEU A 87 8.54 -8.13 -12.25
C LEU A 87 8.57 -9.22 -13.32
N LEU A 88 7.41 -9.55 -13.86
CA LEU A 88 7.33 -10.37 -15.06
C LEU A 88 7.57 -9.49 -16.28
N GLU A 89 8.43 -9.96 -17.16
CA GLU A 89 8.93 -9.19 -18.30
C GLU A 89 8.53 -9.88 -19.61
N ILE A 90 7.99 -9.10 -20.54
CA ILE A 90 7.80 -9.49 -21.93
C ILE A 90 8.51 -8.43 -22.78
N GLU A 91 9.23 -8.85 -23.82
CA GLU A 91 9.97 -7.91 -24.68
C GLU A 91 9.01 -6.89 -25.32
N GLY A 92 9.26 -5.61 -25.06
CA GLY A 92 8.42 -4.52 -25.57
C GLY A 92 7.12 -4.26 -24.80
N ALA A 93 6.87 -4.96 -23.69
CA ALA A 93 5.74 -4.77 -22.80
C ALA A 93 6.09 -3.89 -21.58
N SER A 94 5.07 -3.35 -20.90
CA SER A 94 5.25 -2.82 -19.55
C SER A 94 5.34 -3.98 -18.55
N PRO A 95 6.22 -3.94 -17.54
CA PRO A 95 6.33 -5.05 -16.59
C PRO A 95 5.02 -5.30 -15.83
N LEU A 96 4.68 -6.56 -15.58
CA LEU A 96 3.65 -6.90 -14.59
C LEU A 96 4.32 -7.08 -13.22
N ILE A 97 3.77 -6.50 -12.16
CA ILE A 97 4.22 -6.76 -10.79
C ILE A 97 3.45 -7.96 -10.26
N LEU A 98 4.16 -9.05 -9.95
CA LEU A 98 3.59 -10.23 -9.28
C LEU A 98 4.12 -10.29 -7.86
N GLY A 99 3.23 -10.30 -6.86
CA GLY A 99 3.58 -10.37 -5.46
C GLY A 99 2.88 -11.52 -4.73
N GLU A 100 3.60 -12.23 -3.87
CA GLU A 100 3.08 -13.33 -3.07
C GLU A 100 3.32 -13.09 -1.58
N LEU A 101 2.25 -13.14 -0.79
CA LEU A 101 2.31 -13.19 0.66
C LEU A 101 1.66 -14.49 1.15
N ARG A 102 2.50 -15.48 1.43
CA ARG A 102 2.07 -16.81 1.91
C ARG A 102 1.93 -16.82 3.43
N VAL A 103 0.76 -17.22 3.90
CA VAL A 103 0.38 -17.18 5.31
C VAL A 103 0.34 -18.60 5.89
N PRO A 104 1.11 -18.92 6.94
CA PRO A 104 1.06 -20.23 7.58
C PRO A 104 -0.35 -20.60 8.05
N GLY A 105 -0.84 -21.75 7.58
CA GLY A 105 -2.16 -22.27 7.95
C GLY A 105 -3.34 -21.59 7.25
N ALA A 106 -3.10 -20.67 6.30
CA ALA A 106 -4.17 -20.16 5.46
C ALA A 106 -4.79 -21.28 4.62
N THR A 107 -6.12 -21.31 4.57
CA THR A 107 -6.90 -22.28 3.77
C THR A 107 -7.54 -21.63 2.54
N ARG A 108 -7.20 -20.38 2.27
CA ARG A 108 -7.72 -19.58 1.17
C ARG A 108 -6.68 -18.60 0.65
N THR A 109 -6.81 -18.25 -0.61
CA THR A 109 -5.95 -17.30 -1.33
C THR A 109 -6.81 -16.21 -1.97
N LEU A 110 -6.47 -14.96 -1.71
CA LEU A 110 -7.13 -13.79 -2.31
C LEU A 110 -6.20 -13.17 -3.36
N GLY A 111 -6.71 -12.97 -4.57
CA GLY A 111 -6.06 -12.21 -5.63
C GLY A 111 -6.44 -10.74 -5.52
N ILE A 112 -5.46 -9.85 -5.62
CA ILE A 112 -5.64 -8.40 -5.60
C ILE A 112 -5.11 -7.85 -6.92
N TYR A 113 -5.99 -7.24 -7.69
CA TYR A 113 -5.66 -6.55 -8.93
C TYR A 113 -5.76 -5.03 -8.76
N VAL A 114 -4.75 -4.35 -9.27
CA VAL A 114 -4.64 -2.89 -9.40
C VAL A 114 -3.88 -2.63 -10.71
N HIS A 115 -3.99 -1.44 -11.31
CA HIS A 115 -3.06 -1.05 -12.35
C HIS A 115 -2.25 0.17 -11.91
N TYR A 116 -1.01 0.27 -12.39
CA TYR A 116 -0.08 1.32 -11.99
C TYR A 116 0.36 2.19 -13.17
N ASP A 117 -0.09 1.87 -14.39
CA ASP A 117 -0.02 2.78 -15.54
C ASP A 117 -1.10 3.87 -15.43
N GLY A 118 -1.10 4.82 -16.37
CA GLY A 118 -2.06 5.91 -16.37
C GLY A 118 -2.29 6.45 -17.76
N GLN A 119 -3.48 7.02 -17.98
CA GLN A 119 -3.81 7.69 -19.24
C GLN A 119 -2.70 8.66 -19.71
N PRO A 120 -2.43 8.73 -21.03
CA PRO A 120 -1.55 9.74 -21.62
C PRO A 120 -1.88 11.16 -21.14
N VAL A 121 -0.87 12.03 -21.07
CA VAL A 121 -1.09 13.44 -20.71
C VAL A 121 -0.73 14.38 -21.85
N ASP A 122 -1.55 15.42 -22.02
CA ASP A 122 -1.15 16.64 -22.70
C ASP A 122 -0.86 17.70 -21.64
N ILE A 123 0.43 17.94 -21.36
CA ILE A 123 0.91 18.84 -20.29
C ILE A 123 0.31 20.24 -20.42
N ARG A 124 -0.06 20.68 -21.63
CA ARG A 124 -0.65 22.02 -21.87
C ARG A 124 -2.02 22.19 -21.23
N ASN A 125 -2.71 21.08 -20.94
CA ASN A 125 -4.03 21.07 -20.30
C ASN A 125 -3.95 20.94 -18.78
N TRP A 126 -2.75 20.96 -18.19
CA TRP A 126 -2.55 20.85 -16.75
C TRP A 126 -2.11 22.18 -16.14
N THR A 127 -2.64 22.47 -14.95
CA THR A 127 -2.23 23.65 -14.16
C THR A 127 -0.82 23.50 -13.57
N HIS A 128 -0.44 22.27 -13.22
CA HIS A 128 0.88 21.90 -12.71
C HIS A 128 1.47 20.80 -13.60
N ASN A 129 2.77 20.51 -13.45
CA ASN A 129 3.30 19.32 -14.11
C ASN A 129 2.56 18.07 -13.58
N PRO A 130 2.00 17.21 -14.45
CA PRO A 130 1.20 16.05 -14.04
C PRO A 130 1.95 15.04 -13.17
N PHE A 131 3.27 15.02 -13.26
CA PHE A 131 4.14 14.17 -12.44
C PHE A 131 4.89 14.95 -11.35
N ASN A 132 4.40 16.15 -11.04
CA ASN A 132 4.78 16.92 -9.84
C ASN A 132 3.55 17.03 -8.93
N PRO A 133 3.36 16.07 -8.00
CA PRO A 133 2.20 16.05 -7.13
C PRO A 133 2.08 17.35 -6.34
N THR A 134 0.92 17.98 -6.42
CA THR A 134 0.69 19.29 -5.80
C THR A 134 -0.52 19.21 -4.86
N LEU A 135 -0.34 19.61 -3.61
CA LEU A 135 -1.35 19.51 -2.57
C LEU A 135 -2.14 20.83 -2.44
N TYR A 136 -3.44 20.72 -2.24
CA TYR A 136 -4.35 21.84 -2.12
C TYR A 136 -5.26 21.68 -0.90
N THR A 137 -5.64 22.79 -0.27
CA THR A 137 -6.52 22.82 0.93
C THR A 137 -7.93 22.26 0.70
N ARG A 138 -8.37 22.22 -0.57
CA ARG A 138 -9.61 21.62 -1.06
C ARG A 138 -9.56 21.55 -2.58
N ALA A 139 -10.64 21.15 -3.22
CA ALA A 139 -10.70 21.12 -4.68
C ALA A 139 -10.43 22.52 -5.28
N MET A 140 -9.62 22.60 -6.34
CA MET A 140 -9.24 23.85 -7.01
C MET A 140 -10.47 24.63 -7.49
N GLU A 141 -11.47 23.93 -8.04
CA GLU A 141 -12.74 24.51 -8.49
C GLU A 141 -13.60 25.04 -7.33
N ALA A 142 -13.34 24.59 -6.11
CA ALA A 142 -13.96 25.08 -4.87
C ALA A 142 -13.12 26.16 -4.18
N GLY A 143 -12.11 26.72 -4.86
CA GLY A 143 -11.23 27.77 -4.34
C GLY A 143 -10.13 27.26 -3.41
N GLY A 144 -9.66 26.02 -3.61
CA GLY A 144 -8.50 25.50 -2.89
C GLY A 144 -7.24 26.31 -3.17
N GLU A 145 -6.39 26.41 -2.15
CA GLU A 145 -5.08 27.06 -2.22
C GLU A 145 -3.99 26.00 -2.14
N GLU A 146 -2.94 26.17 -2.95
CA GLU A 146 -1.76 25.31 -2.93
C GLU A 146 -1.07 25.39 -1.58
N ILE A 147 -0.69 24.24 -1.03
CA ILE A 147 0.04 24.09 0.23
C ILE A 147 1.20 23.11 0.04
N SER A 148 2.21 23.25 0.90
CA SER A 148 3.29 22.26 0.97
C SER A 148 2.77 20.91 1.44
N LEU A 149 3.48 19.83 1.08
CA LEU A 149 3.25 18.52 1.69
C LEU A 149 3.50 18.61 3.22
N PRO A 150 2.69 17.91 4.04
CA PRO A 150 2.80 18.01 5.48
C PRO A 150 4.11 17.43 6.01
N GLU A 151 4.69 18.08 7.01
CA GLU A 151 5.85 17.58 7.77
C GLU A 151 5.42 16.69 8.95
N ASP A 152 6.37 15.98 9.56
CA ASP A 152 6.07 15.11 10.71
C ASP A 152 5.54 15.92 11.89
N GLY A 153 4.40 15.47 12.45
CA GLY A 153 3.72 16.15 13.55
C GLY A 153 2.69 17.19 13.12
N GLU A 154 2.56 17.47 11.81
CA GLU A 154 1.45 18.28 11.28
C GLU A 154 0.16 17.44 11.15
N GLU A 155 -0.99 18.10 11.27
CA GLU A 155 -2.29 17.46 11.03
C GLU A 155 -2.59 17.37 9.53
N VAL A 156 -3.17 16.26 9.10
CA VAL A 156 -3.65 16.08 7.73
C VAL A 156 -5.17 16.31 7.70
N ASP A 157 -5.61 17.30 6.93
CA ASP A 157 -7.04 17.57 6.76
C ASP A 157 -7.62 16.66 5.64
N PRO A 158 -8.68 15.87 5.91
CA PRO A 158 -9.34 15.04 4.89
C PRO A 158 -9.95 15.83 3.72
N GLU A 159 -10.12 17.15 3.86
CA GLU A 159 -10.56 18.01 2.76
C GLU A 159 -9.45 18.32 1.75
N TRP A 160 -8.18 18.07 2.09
CA TRP A 160 -7.08 18.29 1.16
C TRP A 160 -7.20 17.44 -0.10
N ARG A 161 -6.67 17.95 -1.21
CA ARG A 161 -6.68 17.30 -2.52
C ARG A 161 -5.27 17.31 -3.09
N ILE A 162 -4.77 16.14 -3.46
CA ILE A 162 -3.50 16.01 -4.19
C ILE A 162 -3.80 15.88 -5.69
N TYR A 163 -3.15 16.72 -6.49
CA TYR A 163 -3.29 16.75 -7.94
C TYR A 163 -2.02 16.21 -8.59
N ALA A 164 -2.16 15.06 -9.26
CA ALA A 164 -1.16 14.42 -10.10
C ALA A 164 -1.85 13.44 -11.07
N ARG A 165 -1.18 13.10 -12.17
CA ARG A 165 -1.61 11.99 -13.04
C ARG A 165 -1.60 10.70 -12.21
N SER A 166 -2.70 9.97 -12.35
CA SER A 166 -2.96 8.66 -11.77
C SER A 166 -3.24 8.67 -10.27
N ALA A 167 -3.41 9.85 -9.66
CA ALA A 167 -3.78 9.97 -8.25
C ALA A 167 -5.10 9.26 -7.94
N GLY A 168 -6.13 9.46 -8.76
CA GLY A 168 -7.42 8.78 -8.58
C GLY A 168 -7.59 7.50 -9.39
N ASP A 169 -6.65 7.18 -10.29
CA ASP A 169 -6.81 6.18 -11.35
C ASP A 169 -5.43 5.72 -11.87
N ASP A 170 -4.78 4.72 -11.27
CA ASP A 170 -5.23 3.98 -10.07
C ASP A 170 -4.10 3.76 -9.05
N LYS A 171 -3.24 4.77 -8.86
CA LYS A 171 -2.15 4.69 -7.85
C LYS A 171 -2.65 4.82 -6.40
N ALA A 172 -3.87 5.33 -6.16
CA ALA A 172 -4.41 5.49 -4.82
C ALA A 172 -4.57 4.16 -4.07
N PRO A 173 -5.15 3.09 -4.65
CA PRO A 173 -5.16 1.77 -4.02
C PRO A 173 -3.78 1.24 -3.65
N ILE A 174 -2.75 1.44 -4.49
CA ILE A 174 -1.37 1.04 -4.17
C ILE A 174 -0.89 1.77 -2.91
N ALA A 175 -1.09 3.09 -2.87
CA ALA A 175 -0.76 3.93 -1.71
C ALA A 175 -1.58 3.60 -0.44
N ALA A 176 -2.73 2.92 -0.58
CA ALA A 176 -3.51 2.43 0.56
C ALA A 176 -3.08 1.01 1.01
N ILE A 177 -2.70 0.14 0.07
CA ILE A 177 -2.25 -1.23 0.35
C ILE A 177 -0.92 -1.23 1.10
N LEU A 178 0.06 -0.43 0.65
CA LEU A 178 1.40 -0.43 1.22
C LEU A 178 1.39 -0.11 2.74
N PRO A 179 0.71 0.94 3.24
CA PRO A 179 0.63 1.22 4.67
C PRO A 179 -0.08 0.12 5.48
N VAL A 180 -1.07 -0.56 4.89
CA VAL A 180 -1.71 -1.71 5.54
C VAL A 180 -0.69 -2.83 5.73
N LEU A 181 0.09 -3.14 4.71
CA LEU A 181 1.14 -4.16 4.79
C LEU A 181 2.25 -3.76 5.78
N ARG A 182 2.68 -2.49 5.78
CA ARG A 182 3.61 -1.94 6.80
C ARG A 182 3.06 -2.12 8.21
N SER A 183 1.79 -1.77 8.43
CA SER A 183 1.14 -1.91 9.75
C SER A 183 1.13 -3.36 10.23
N PHE A 184 0.92 -4.31 9.33
CA PHE A 184 0.90 -5.74 9.64
C PHE A 184 2.29 -6.26 9.98
N ALA A 185 3.29 -5.90 9.18
CA ALA A 185 4.69 -6.24 9.41
C ALA A 185 5.19 -5.70 10.76
N GLU A 186 4.93 -4.42 11.07
CA GLU A 186 5.38 -3.78 12.30
C GLU A 186 4.65 -4.28 13.56
N SER A 187 3.36 -4.60 13.43
CA SER A 187 2.53 -5.08 14.56
C SER A 187 2.61 -6.60 14.76
N GLY A 188 3.36 -7.32 13.91
CA GLY A 188 3.40 -8.78 13.91
C GLY A 188 2.04 -9.43 13.60
N ILE A 189 1.15 -8.72 12.90
CA ILE A 189 -0.15 -9.22 12.47
C ILE A 189 0.02 -9.94 11.15
N THR A 190 -0.48 -11.17 11.07
CA THR A 190 -0.51 -11.93 9.82
C THR A 190 -1.94 -11.95 9.28
N PRO A 191 -2.15 -11.77 7.96
CA PRO A 191 -3.46 -11.99 7.35
C PRO A 191 -3.98 -13.41 7.62
N THR A 192 -5.28 -13.65 7.36
CA THR A 192 -5.88 -15.00 7.49
C THR A 192 -5.93 -15.77 6.18
N SER A 193 -5.44 -15.17 5.10
CA SER A 193 -5.46 -15.72 3.73
C SER A 193 -4.10 -15.48 3.11
N ASN A 194 -3.68 -16.34 2.18
CA ASN A 194 -2.62 -15.96 1.26
C ASN A 194 -3.10 -14.76 0.44
N LEU A 195 -2.18 -13.85 0.10
CA LEU A 195 -2.48 -12.73 -0.79
C LEU A 195 -1.58 -12.84 -2.03
N ILE A 196 -2.19 -12.80 -3.20
CA ILE A 196 -1.49 -12.71 -4.48
C ILE A 196 -1.82 -11.34 -5.07
N PHE A 197 -0.79 -10.56 -5.39
CA PHE A 197 -0.91 -9.24 -5.97
C PHE A 197 -0.53 -9.31 -7.44
N MET A 198 -1.37 -8.74 -8.29
CA MET A 198 -1.15 -8.64 -9.73
C MET A 198 -1.36 -7.20 -10.13
N PHE A 199 -0.29 -6.42 -10.25
CA PHE A 199 -0.40 -5.02 -10.67
C PHE A 199 -0.03 -4.85 -12.14
N ASP A 200 -0.99 -4.39 -12.93
CA ASP A 200 -0.89 -4.22 -14.39
C ASP A 200 -0.26 -2.88 -14.77
N GLY A 201 0.64 -2.90 -15.75
CA GLY A 201 1.29 -1.71 -16.31
C GLY A 201 0.76 -1.33 -17.70
N GLU A 202 -0.35 -1.92 -18.14
CA GLU A 202 -0.92 -1.74 -19.47
C GLU A 202 -2.44 -1.53 -19.52
N GLU A 203 -3.13 -1.39 -18.38
CA GLU A 203 -4.61 -1.31 -18.33
C GLU A 203 -5.14 -0.21 -19.25
N GLU A 204 -4.52 0.97 -19.17
CA GLU A 204 -4.96 2.17 -19.87
C GLU A 204 -4.63 2.10 -21.37
N ALA A 205 -3.80 1.12 -21.76
CA ALA A 205 -3.48 0.77 -23.12
C ALA A 205 -4.15 -0.53 -23.61
N GLY A 206 -5.09 -1.05 -22.82
CA GLY A 206 -5.96 -2.18 -23.14
C GLY A 206 -5.38 -3.55 -22.79
N SER A 207 -4.40 -3.63 -21.89
CA SER A 207 -3.88 -4.87 -21.30
C SER A 207 -3.53 -5.96 -22.33
N ARG A 208 -2.88 -5.57 -23.43
CA ARG A 208 -2.69 -6.47 -24.59
C ARG A 208 -1.84 -7.70 -24.26
N ASN A 209 -0.90 -7.56 -23.34
CA ASN A 209 -0.01 -8.65 -22.93
C ASN A 209 -0.50 -9.39 -21.67
N LEU A 210 -1.62 -8.97 -21.07
CA LEU A 210 -2.12 -9.53 -19.81
C LEU A 210 -2.38 -11.03 -19.88
N ALA A 211 -2.95 -11.52 -20.99
CA ALA A 211 -3.17 -12.95 -21.19
C ALA A 211 -1.87 -13.76 -21.12
N GLN A 212 -0.80 -13.24 -21.74
CA GLN A 212 0.51 -13.90 -21.70
C GLN A 212 1.11 -13.86 -20.30
N TYR A 213 0.96 -12.75 -19.57
CA TYR A 213 1.38 -12.68 -18.17
C TYR A 213 0.63 -13.67 -17.28
N MET A 214 -0.68 -13.85 -17.51
CA MET A 214 -1.48 -14.84 -16.79
C MET A 214 -1.05 -16.27 -17.10
N GLU A 215 -0.64 -16.57 -18.34
CA GLU A 215 -0.05 -17.85 -18.70
C GLU A 215 1.31 -18.06 -18.02
N MET A 216 2.16 -17.03 -17.93
CA MET A 216 3.45 -17.11 -17.24
C MET A 216 3.30 -17.33 -15.72
N ALA A 217 2.24 -16.79 -15.12
CA ALA A 217 1.95 -16.88 -13.69
C ALA A 217 0.88 -17.94 -13.35
N SER A 218 0.53 -18.83 -14.30
CA SER A 218 -0.64 -19.71 -14.16
C SER A 218 -0.62 -20.54 -12.88
N ASP A 219 0.54 -21.09 -12.53
CA ASP A 219 0.72 -21.93 -11.34
C ASP A 219 0.32 -21.20 -10.05
N VAL A 220 0.57 -19.88 -9.98
CA VAL A 220 0.26 -19.04 -8.83
C VAL A 220 -1.18 -18.52 -8.90
N LEU A 221 -1.63 -18.12 -10.09
CA LEU A 221 -2.97 -17.54 -10.28
C LEU A 221 -4.10 -18.56 -10.13
N GLU A 222 -3.84 -19.84 -10.47
CA GLU A 222 -4.80 -20.93 -10.29
C GLU A 222 -5.11 -21.23 -8.81
N GLU A 223 -4.26 -20.80 -7.88
CA GLU A 223 -4.50 -20.95 -6.45
C GLU A 223 -5.51 -19.93 -5.88
N ILE A 224 -5.86 -18.89 -6.65
CA ILE A 224 -6.72 -17.79 -6.18
C ILE A 224 -8.18 -18.23 -6.09
N ASP A 225 -8.77 -18.13 -4.89
CA ASP A 225 -10.19 -18.44 -4.67
C ASP A 225 -11.11 -17.27 -5.04
N ILE A 226 -10.65 -16.04 -4.78
CA ILE A 226 -11.43 -14.80 -4.97
C ILE A 226 -10.51 -13.70 -5.48
N TRP A 227 -10.91 -13.05 -6.57
CA TRP A 227 -10.30 -11.82 -7.05
C TRP A 227 -10.99 -10.58 -6.47
N LEU A 228 -10.17 -9.63 -6.03
CA LEU A 228 -10.54 -8.29 -5.60
C LEU A 228 -9.88 -7.31 -6.55
N PHE A 229 -10.69 -6.52 -7.25
CA PHE A 229 -10.23 -5.44 -8.11
C PHE A 229 -10.42 -4.14 -7.36
N PHE A 230 -9.35 -3.35 -7.21
CA PHE A 230 -9.43 -2.03 -6.59
C PHE A 230 -9.46 -0.88 -7.60
N ASP A 231 -9.92 -1.17 -8.81
CA ASP A 231 -10.11 -0.19 -9.87
C ASP A 231 -11.61 0.05 -10.09
N GLY A 232 -12.09 1.21 -9.63
CA GLY A 232 -13.47 1.61 -9.82
C GLY A 232 -13.79 2.97 -9.23
N PRO A 233 -14.83 3.66 -9.76
CA PRO A 233 -15.13 5.02 -9.33
C PRO A 233 -15.54 5.06 -7.85
N ALA A 234 -15.27 6.16 -7.16
CA ALA A 234 -15.90 6.42 -5.88
C ALA A 234 -17.42 6.62 -6.06
N HIS A 235 -18.23 6.13 -5.11
CA HIS A 235 -19.66 6.45 -5.12
C HIS A 235 -19.85 7.96 -4.90
N ALA A 236 -20.73 8.62 -5.65
CA ALA A 236 -20.92 10.08 -5.60
C ALA A 236 -21.27 10.63 -4.20
N SER A 237 -21.79 9.79 -3.31
CA SER A 237 -22.07 10.16 -1.91
C SER A 237 -20.88 9.98 -0.96
N GLY A 238 -19.71 9.55 -1.42
CA GLY A 238 -18.55 9.20 -0.60
C GLY A 238 -18.70 7.93 0.24
N ARG A 239 -19.78 7.14 0.06
CA ARG A 239 -19.98 5.89 0.80
C ARG A 239 -19.20 4.75 0.14
N PRO A 240 -18.68 3.79 0.90
CA PRO A 240 -18.10 2.57 0.32
C PRO A 240 -19.10 1.86 -0.60
N GLN A 241 -18.60 1.29 -1.68
CA GLN A 241 -19.40 0.49 -2.62
C GLN A 241 -18.68 -0.80 -3.00
N LEU A 242 -19.46 -1.82 -3.35
CA LEU A 242 -18.98 -3.07 -3.92
C LEU A 242 -19.70 -3.30 -5.24
N VAL A 243 -18.94 -3.48 -6.30
CA VAL A 243 -19.43 -3.60 -7.67
C VAL A 243 -19.25 -5.05 -8.11
N TYR A 244 -20.32 -5.67 -8.62
CA TYR A 244 -20.34 -7.08 -9.04
C TYR A 244 -20.34 -7.26 -10.57
N GLY A 245 -20.19 -6.19 -11.33
CA GLY A 245 -20.17 -6.25 -12.78
C GLY A 245 -19.81 -4.92 -13.41
N VAL A 246 -19.04 -4.99 -14.49
CA VAL A 246 -18.66 -3.87 -15.33
C VAL A 246 -19.21 -4.08 -16.75
N ARG A 247 -19.30 -3.02 -17.54
CA ARG A 247 -19.66 -3.13 -18.96
C ARG A 247 -18.42 -3.46 -19.77
N GLY A 248 -18.57 -4.24 -20.84
CA GLY A 248 -17.54 -4.33 -21.86
C GLY A 248 -17.44 -3.03 -22.67
N ALA A 249 -16.29 -2.81 -23.30
CA ALA A 249 -16.05 -1.71 -24.23
C ALA A 249 -15.69 -2.26 -25.62
N SER A 250 -16.15 -1.58 -26.67
CA SER A 250 -15.76 -1.87 -28.06
C SER A 250 -15.59 -0.55 -28.79
N GLY A 251 -14.39 -0.30 -29.30
CA GLY A 251 -14.06 0.87 -30.11
C GLY A 251 -14.20 0.56 -31.61
N MET A 252 -14.55 1.58 -32.40
CA MET A 252 -14.57 1.51 -33.87
C MET A 252 -13.88 2.74 -34.43
N GLU A 253 -12.91 2.53 -35.31
CA GLU A 253 -12.30 3.59 -36.11
C GLU A 253 -12.94 3.59 -37.51
N VAL A 254 -13.36 4.75 -37.99
CA VAL A 254 -13.94 4.92 -39.33
C VAL A 254 -13.09 5.94 -40.09
N THR A 255 -12.34 5.46 -41.07
CA THR A 255 -11.58 6.32 -41.99
C THR A 255 -12.37 6.56 -43.26
N VAL A 256 -12.63 7.83 -43.60
CA VAL A 256 -13.33 8.22 -44.83
C VAL A 256 -12.36 8.97 -45.75
N TYR A 257 -12.24 8.50 -46.99
CA TYR A 257 -11.43 9.15 -48.02
C TYR A 257 -12.34 9.91 -49.00
N GLY A 258 -11.96 11.15 -49.32
CA GLY A 258 -12.59 11.97 -50.35
C GLY A 258 -11.86 11.85 -51.71
N ALA A 259 -12.31 12.62 -52.69
CA ALA A 259 -11.59 12.74 -53.96
C ALA A 259 -10.25 13.48 -53.77
N LEU A 260 -9.21 13.00 -54.46
CA LEU A 260 -7.87 13.59 -54.50
C LEU A 260 -7.85 14.98 -55.15
#